data_AF-A0A5C6CC37-F1
#
_entry.id   AF-A0A5C6CC37-F1
#
_cell.length_a   1.000
_cell.length_b   1.000
_cell.length_c   1.000
_cell.angle_alpha   90.00
_cell.angle_beta   90.00
_cell.angle_gamma   90.00
#
_symmetry.space_group_name_H-M   'P 1'
#
loop_
_entity.id
_entity.type
_entity.pdbx_description
1 polymer ?
#
loop_
_entity_poly.entity_id
_entity_poly.type
_entity_poly.pdbx_seq_one_letter_code
_entity_poly.pdbx_strand_id
1 'polypeptide(L)'
;MMNKNSQSTTENLEKALGDVECIAEIYSCSTRHVIRMVEAGKVPAPVRVGNLVRWRLRTGDPMTGVYDHIDAGCPNCHRSKSK
;
A
#
# COMPACT_ATOMS: atom_id res chain seq x y z
N MET A 1 16.61 35.96 -6.58
CA MET A 1 15.44 35.30 -7.19
C MET A 1 15.22 33.98 -6.45
N MET A 2 14.20 33.90 -5.60
CA MET A 2 13.90 32.71 -4.78
C MET A 2 13.18 31.64 -5.62
N ASN A 3 13.72 30.42 -5.64
CA ASN A 3 13.14 29.27 -6.34
C ASN A 3 12.08 28.60 -5.45
N LYS A 4 10.81 28.55 -5.90
CA LYS A 4 9.62 28.11 -5.13
C LYS A 4 9.14 26.70 -5.52
N ASN A 5 10.02 25.70 -5.68
CA ASN A 5 9.62 24.36 -6.16
C ASN A 5 9.87 23.21 -5.16
N SER A 6 9.94 23.48 -3.86
CA SER A 6 10.24 22.44 -2.85
C SER A 6 9.01 21.76 -2.22
N GLN A 7 7.78 21.99 -2.71
CA GLN A 7 6.56 21.47 -2.06
C GLN A 7 5.78 20.42 -2.87
N SER A 8 6.07 20.18 -4.15
CA SER A 8 5.18 19.34 -5.01
C SER A 8 5.57 17.86 -5.15
N THR A 9 6.71 17.41 -4.60
CA THR A 9 7.16 16.02 -4.75
C THR A 9 6.59 15.09 -3.68
N THR A 10 6.39 15.59 -2.45
CA THR A 10 5.89 14.81 -1.32
C THR A 10 4.39 14.52 -1.44
N GLU A 11 3.59 15.47 -1.90
CA GLU A 11 2.12 15.30 -2.00
C GLU A 11 1.69 14.35 -3.12
N ASN A 12 2.51 14.19 -4.17
CA ASN A 12 2.21 13.25 -5.26
C ASN A 12 2.47 11.79 -4.88
N LEU A 13 3.34 11.53 -3.89
CA LEU A 13 3.61 10.16 -3.42
C LEU A 13 2.39 9.54 -2.74
N GLU A 14 1.55 10.35 -2.09
CA GLU A 14 0.36 9.82 -1.41
C GLU A 14 -0.68 9.28 -2.39
N LYS A 15 -0.80 9.88 -3.59
CA LYS A 15 -1.74 9.45 -4.64
C LYS A 15 -1.12 8.48 -5.65
N ALA A 16 0.10 8.00 -5.40
CA ALA A 16 0.82 7.15 -6.33
C ALA A 16 0.40 5.67 -6.26
N LEU A 17 0.77 4.94 -7.31
CA LEU A 17 0.65 3.48 -7.40
C LEU A 17 2.00 2.82 -7.04
N GLY A 18 2.08 2.19 -5.87
CA GLY A 18 3.25 1.42 -5.42
C GLY A 18 3.36 0.06 -6.11
N ASP A 19 4.58 -0.41 -6.35
CA ASP A 19 4.86 -1.82 -6.69
C ASP A 19 5.13 -2.65 -5.43
N VAL A 20 5.41 -3.94 -5.64
CA VAL A 20 5.66 -4.90 -4.56
C VAL A 20 6.86 -4.53 -3.68
N GLU A 21 7.88 -3.84 -4.21
CA GLU A 21 9.05 -3.42 -3.44
C GLU A 21 8.68 -2.27 -2.51
N CYS A 22 7.94 -1.28 -3.02
CA CYS A 22 7.38 -0.20 -2.20
C CYS A 22 6.52 -0.75 -1.05
N ILE A 23 5.68 -1.76 -1.30
CA ILE A 23 4.86 -2.38 -0.24
C ILE A 23 5.73 -3.15 0.76
N ALA A 24 6.78 -3.82 0.28
CA ALA A 24 7.71 -4.54 1.14
C ALA A 24 8.42 -3.58 2.12
N GLU A 25 8.83 -2.41 1.64
CA GLU A 25 9.41 -1.34 2.46
C GLU A 25 8.41 -0.80 3.49
N ILE A 26 7.19 -0.45 3.07
CA ILE A 26 6.14 0.10 3.95
C ILE A 26 5.82 -0.86 5.11
N TYR A 27 5.69 -2.15 4.82
CA TYR A 27 5.42 -3.17 5.85
C TYR A 27 6.69 -3.73 6.51
N SER A 28 7.88 -3.23 6.14
CA SER A 28 9.18 -3.71 6.64
C SER A 28 9.33 -5.23 6.55
N CYS A 29 8.95 -5.82 5.42
CA CYS A 29 8.99 -7.26 5.18
C CYS A 29 9.56 -7.60 3.80
N SER A 30 9.77 -8.89 3.49
CA SER A 30 10.25 -9.28 2.15
C SER A 30 9.11 -9.25 1.11
N THR A 31 9.44 -9.02 -0.16
CA THR A 31 8.48 -9.10 -1.29
C THR A 31 7.75 -10.45 -1.35
N ARG A 32 8.44 -11.54 -1.02
CA ARG A 32 7.84 -12.87 -0.88
C ARG A 32 6.78 -12.92 0.23
N HIS A 33 7.01 -12.20 1.33
CA HIS A 33 6.03 -12.09 2.42
C HIS A 33 4.82 -11.25 1.99
N VAL A 34 5.03 -10.16 1.25
CA VAL A 34 3.94 -9.36 0.67
C VAL A 34 3.01 -10.24 -0.18
N ILE A 35 3.56 -11.05 -1.09
CA ILE A 35 2.75 -11.95 -1.94
C ILE A 35 1.90 -12.91 -1.08
N ARG A 36 2.49 -13.50 -0.03
CA ARG A 36 1.74 -14.37 0.90
C ARG A 36 0.63 -13.62 1.64
N MET A 37 0.87 -12.37 2.03
CA MET A 37 -0.17 -11.54 2.66
C MET A 37 -1.30 -11.22 1.70
N VAL A 38 -1.01 -10.98 0.41
CA VAL A 38 -2.01 -10.75 -0.63
C VAL A 38 -2.88 -11.98 -0.82
N GLU A 39 -2.27 -13.16 -0.95
CA GLU A 39 -2.99 -14.43 -1.06
C GLU A 39 -3.87 -14.70 0.18
N ALA A 40 -3.40 -14.29 1.36
CA ALA A 40 -4.15 -14.38 2.61
C ALA A 40 -5.19 -13.26 2.81
N GLY A 41 -5.27 -12.26 1.93
CA GLY A 41 -6.16 -11.10 2.06
C GLY A 41 -5.82 -10.17 3.22
N LYS A 42 -4.58 -10.20 3.71
CA LYS A 42 -4.08 -9.43 4.87
C LYS A 42 -3.54 -8.05 4.52
N VAL A 43 -3.49 -7.70 3.25
CA VAL A 43 -3.15 -6.37 2.74
C VAL A 43 -4.25 -5.91 1.79
N PRO A 44 -4.32 -4.60 1.48
CA PRO A 44 -5.24 -4.09 0.48
C PRO A 44 -5.13 -4.81 -0.86
N ALA A 45 -6.27 -4.92 -1.55
CA ALA A 45 -6.32 -5.59 -2.83
C ALA A 45 -5.51 -4.81 -3.89
N PRO A 46 -4.59 -5.47 -4.62
CA PRO A 46 -3.86 -4.80 -5.70
C PRO A 46 -4.76 -4.49 -6.89
N VAL A 47 -4.40 -3.42 -7.61
CA VAL A 47 -4.89 -3.10 -8.94
C VAL A 47 -3.97 -3.71 -9.99
N ARG A 48 -4.54 -4.37 -10.98
CA ARG A 48 -3.79 -4.90 -12.13
C ARG A 48 -3.84 -3.91 -13.28
N VAL A 49 -2.67 -3.45 -13.73
CA VAL A 49 -2.49 -2.60 -14.92
C VAL A 49 -1.75 -3.43 -15.96
N GLY A 50 -2.52 -4.13 -16.80
CA GLY A 50 -1.98 -5.17 -17.67
C GLY A 50 -1.32 -6.28 -16.85
N ASN A 51 -0.02 -6.50 -17.05
CA ASN A 51 0.78 -7.48 -16.32
C ASN A 51 1.35 -6.94 -15.00
N LEU A 52 1.22 -5.64 -14.73
CA LEU A 52 1.76 -5.03 -13.52
C LEU A 52 0.75 -5.14 -12.38
N VAL A 53 1.26 -5.53 -11.20
CA VAL A 53 0.51 -5.53 -9.95
C VAL A 53 0.91 -4.28 -9.17
N ARG A 54 -0.07 -3.44 -8.85
CA ARG A 54 0.14 -2.14 -8.21
C ARG A 54 -0.80 -1.96 -7.03
N TRP A 55 -0.41 -1.16 -6.05
CA TRP A 55 -1.24 -0.79 -4.91
C TRP A 55 -1.47 0.70 -4.88
N ARG A 56 -2.68 1.12 -4.53
CA ARG A 56 -2.95 2.52 -4.25
C ARG A 56 -2.38 2.85 -2.88
N LEU A 57 -1.52 3.85 -2.78
CA LEU A 57 -0.87 4.17 -1.52
C LEU A 57 -1.85 4.83 -0.54
N ARG A 58 -2.56 5.89 -0.95
CA ARG A 58 -3.63 6.53 -0.18
C ARG A 58 -4.88 6.75 -1.04
N THR A 59 -6.03 6.32 -0.54
CA THR A 59 -7.36 6.45 -1.18
C THR A 59 -8.41 7.05 -0.27
N GLY A 60 -8.20 7.02 1.06
CA GLY A 60 -9.20 7.34 2.08
C GLY A 60 -10.09 6.14 2.45
N ASP A 61 -9.85 4.96 1.85
CA ASP A 61 -10.56 3.73 2.18
C ASP A 61 -9.54 2.66 2.64
N PRO A 62 -9.68 2.14 3.88
CA PRO A 62 -8.73 1.19 4.46
C PRO A 62 -8.69 -0.18 3.78
N MET A 63 -9.62 -0.50 2.87
CA MET A 63 -9.59 -1.75 2.11
C MET A 63 -8.82 -1.64 0.79
N THR A 64 -8.59 -0.41 0.30
CA THR A 64 -7.98 -0.14 -1.01
C THR A 64 -6.67 0.64 -0.91
N GLY A 65 -6.54 1.53 0.06
CA GLY A 65 -5.33 2.33 0.32
C GLY A 65 -4.40 1.64 1.31
N VAL A 66 -3.11 1.56 1.00
CA VAL A 66 -2.09 0.93 1.86
C VAL A 66 -1.91 1.71 3.17
N TYR A 67 -1.70 3.02 3.09
CA TYR A 67 -1.56 3.83 4.30
C TYR A 67 -2.85 3.89 5.08
N ASP A 68 -4.00 4.02 4.41
CA ASP A 68 -5.31 4.01 5.10
C ASP A 68 -5.57 2.66 5.80
N HIS A 69 -5.09 1.55 5.23
CA HIS A 69 -5.16 0.24 5.85
C HIS A 69 -4.35 0.16 7.15
N ILE A 70 -3.15 0.72 7.14
CA ILE A 70 -2.26 0.79 8.32
C ILE A 70 -2.88 1.73 9.36
N ASP A 71 -3.35 2.90 8.94
CA ASP A 71 -4.00 3.91 9.79
C ASP A 71 -5.25 3.33 10.48
N ALA A 72 -6.01 2.47 9.78
CA ALA A 72 -7.17 1.76 10.34
C ALA A 72 -6.80 0.53 11.19
N GLY A 73 -5.52 0.25 11.43
CA GLY A 73 -5.07 -0.86 12.27
C GLY A 73 -5.12 -2.23 11.58
N CYS A 74 -4.95 -2.28 10.27
CA CYS A 74 -4.90 -3.51 9.47
C CYS A 74 -6.15 -4.41 9.66
N PRO A 75 -7.34 -3.98 9.19
CA PRO A 75 -8.64 -4.61 9.50
C PRO A 75 -8.75 -6.11 9.17
N ASN A 76 -7.99 -6.62 8.18
CA ASN A 76 -8.00 -8.03 7.80
C ASN A 76 -6.93 -8.87 8.51
N CYS A 77 -5.90 -8.23 9.09
CA CYS A 77 -4.88 -8.92 9.88
C CYS A 77 -5.42 -9.41 11.22
N HIS A 78 -6.34 -8.66 11.82
CA HIS A 78 -6.98 -8.98 13.10
C HIS A 78 -8.02 -10.11 12.98
N ARG A 79 -8.53 -10.37 11.78
CA ARG A 79 -9.48 -11.45 11.53
C ARG A 79 -8.76 -12.76 11.25
N SER A 80 -7.95 -13.22 12.21
CA SER A 80 -7.48 -14.60 12.18
C SER A 80 -8.70 -15.50 12.26
N LYS A 81 -9.03 -16.22 11.16
CA LYS A 81 -9.96 -17.34 11.24
C LYS A 81 -9.32 -18.37 12.17
N SER A 82 -9.72 -18.36 13.44
CA SER A 82 -9.49 -19.49 14.34
C SER A 82 -10.13 -20.71 13.66
N LYS A 83 -9.33 -21.75 13.44
CA LYS A 83 -9.77 -23.01 12.86
C LYS A 83 -10.68 -23.74 13.84
#